data_AF-F2IUX5-F1
#
_entry.id   AF-F2IUX5-F1
#
_cell.length_a   1.000
_cell.length_b   1.000
_cell.length_c   1.000
_cell.angle_alpha   90.00
_cell.angle_beta   90.00
_cell.angle_gamma   90.00
#
_symmetry.space_group_name_H-M   'P 1'
#
loop_
_entity.id
_entity.type
_entity.pdbx_description
1 polymer ?
#
loop_
_entity_poly.entity_id
_entity_poly.type
_entity_poly.pdbx_seq_one_letter_code
_entity_poly.pdbx_strand_id
1 'polypeptide(L)'
;MRDIVDTLHEDAARTGPVDPVERAKELARRELPKRFYTAATAAPAEGGFAVLLDGRAVRTPGKKALVLASKRLAEAVAAEWAAQEGVINPATMPLTRIANAAIDGVAERFAAVADEIAAYAGNDALCYRAGEPARLVERQTALWDPILEETGRALGGRFVLACGLMPVVQPAPLVAGFRAALERFSGLELAALSTVTSLTGSAVLALALAEGRLTADAVWTAAHVDEDWNAEQWGEDAEATRVRAAKRAEFDAAALILADGGAEADA
;
A
#
# COMPACT_ATOMS: atom_id res chain seq x y z
N MET A 1 -7.85 -29.60 -3.87
CA MET A 1 -7.25 -28.67 -2.89
C MET A 1 -5.73 -28.48 -3.10
N ARG A 2 -5.01 -29.42 -3.75
CA ARG A 2 -3.59 -29.25 -4.11
C ARG A 2 -3.40 -28.34 -5.34
N ASP A 3 -4.17 -28.57 -6.40
CA ASP A 3 -3.97 -27.88 -7.69
C ASP A 3 -4.28 -26.37 -7.70
N ILE A 4 -5.12 -25.86 -6.80
CA ILE A 4 -5.60 -24.47 -6.77
C ILE A 4 -4.58 -23.51 -6.15
N VAL A 5 -3.87 -23.99 -5.13
CA VAL A 5 -2.82 -23.22 -4.46
C VAL A 5 -1.56 -23.24 -5.32
N ASP A 6 -1.30 -24.34 -6.01
CA ASP A 6 -0.13 -24.49 -6.88
C ASP A 6 -0.24 -23.60 -8.13
N THR A 7 -1.44 -23.38 -8.70
CA THR A 7 -1.63 -22.41 -9.81
C THR A 7 -1.43 -20.96 -9.39
N LEU A 8 -1.63 -20.60 -8.12
CA LEU A 8 -1.33 -19.25 -7.61
C LEU A 8 0.17 -19.04 -7.38
N HIS A 9 0.94 -20.11 -7.13
CA HIS A 9 2.39 -20.07 -6.95
C HIS A 9 3.15 -19.81 -8.27
N GLU A 10 2.70 -20.40 -9.38
CA GLU A 10 3.39 -20.29 -10.67
C GLU A 10 3.43 -18.84 -11.19
N ASP A 11 2.44 -18.02 -10.84
CA ASP A 11 2.35 -16.62 -11.27
C ASP A 11 3.20 -15.65 -10.45
N ALA A 12 3.35 -15.90 -9.14
CA ALA A 12 4.21 -15.11 -8.27
C ALA A 12 5.70 -15.35 -8.56
N ALA A 13 6.04 -16.52 -9.10
CA ALA A 13 7.39 -16.92 -9.46
C ALA A 13 7.79 -16.59 -10.91
N ARG A 14 6.88 -16.07 -11.75
CA ARG A 14 7.15 -15.80 -13.17
C ARG A 14 7.82 -14.43 -13.37
N THR A 15 9.15 -14.41 -13.31
CA THR A 15 9.98 -13.25 -13.72
C THR A 15 10.28 -13.29 -15.22
N GLY A 16 9.54 -12.52 -16.01
CA GLY A 16 9.78 -12.22 -17.42
C GLY A 16 8.84 -11.12 -17.93
N PRO A 17 9.15 -10.39 -19.02
CA PRO A 17 8.28 -9.34 -19.55
C PRO A 17 6.99 -9.98 -20.10
N VAL A 18 5.91 -9.90 -19.34
CA VAL A 18 4.58 -10.34 -19.76
C VAL A 18 3.87 -9.19 -20.45
N ASP A 19 3.36 -9.41 -21.65
CA ASP A 19 2.51 -8.45 -22.36
C ASP A 19 1.33 -8.05 -21.44
N PRO A 20 1.19 -6.75 -21.10
CA PRO A 20 0.12 -6.26 -20.22
C PRO A 20 -1.28 -6.66 -20.71
N VAL A 21 -1.48 -6.77 -22.03
CA VAL A 21 -2.75 -7.14 -22.64
C VAL A 21 -3.03 -8.63 -22.47
N GLU A 22 -2.02 -9.49 -22.63
CA GLU A 22 -2.18 -10.93 -22.38
C GLU A 22 -2.36 -11.23 -20.89
N ARG A 23 -1.66 -10.52 -20.01
CA ARG A 23 -1.86 -10.62 -18.56
C ARG A 23 -3.27 -10.18 -18.16
N ALA A 24 -3.78 -9.11 -18.75
CA ALA A 24 -5.17 -8.67 -18.54
C ALA A 24 -6.19 -9.70 -19.05
N LYS A 25 -5.94 -10.33 -20.20
CA LYS A 25 -6.79 -11.41 -20.74
C LYS A 25 -6.74 -12.69 -19.89
N GLU A 26 -5.58 -13.08 -19.37
CA GLU A 26 -5.41 -14.22 -18.47
C GLU A 26 -6.13 -13.99 -17.13
N LEU A 27 -5.96 -12.81 -16.53
CA LEU A 27 -6.68 -12.42 -15.32
C LEU A 27 -8.19 -12.40 -15.53
N ALA A 28 -8.66 -11.95 -16.71
CA ALA A 28 -10.08 -11.94 -17.06
C ALA A 28 -10.68 -13.34 -17.32
N ARG A 29 -9.84 -14.34 -17.63
CA ARG A 29 -10.27 -15.73 -17.89
C ARG A 29 -10.25 -16.63 -16.64
N ARG A 30 -9.70 -16.15 -15.53
CA ARG A 30 -9.51 -16.97 -14.34
C ARG A 30 -10.82 -17.08 -13.57
N GLU A 31 -11.40 -18.28 -13.51
CA GLU A 31 -12.58 -18.53 -12.69
C GLU A 31 -12.23 -18.38 -11.20
N LEU A 32 -12.90 -17.44 -10.54
CA LEU A 32 -12.71 -17.20 -9.10
C LEU A 32 -13.24 -18.40 -8.30
N PRO A 33 -12.51 -18.86 -7.26
CA PRO A 33 -12.93 -20.02 -6.49
C PRO A 33 -14.22 -19.70 -5.72
N LYS A 34 -15.15 -20.66 -5.68
CA LYS A 34 -16.38 -20.53 -4.91
C LYS A 34 -16.08 -20.43 -3.41
N ARG A 35 -16.86 -19.62 -2.70
CA ARG A 35 -16.83 -19.59 -1.23
C ARG A 35 -17.22 -20.96 -0.71
N PHE A 36 -16.36 -21.54 0.12
CA PHE A 36 -16.50 -22.91 0.64
C PHE A 36 -16.66 -22.97 2.16
N TYR A 37 -16.76 -21.81 2.83
CA TYR A 37 -16.83 -21.68 4.27
C TYR A 37 -18.06 -20.88 4.70
N THR A 38 -18.53 -21.13 5.93
CA THR A 38 -19.68 -20.43 6.52
C THR A 38 -19.23 -19.22 7.34
N ALA A 39 -18.31 -19.43 8.29
CA ALA A 39 -17.83 -18.40 9.20
C ALA A 39 -16.34 -18.12 9.01
N ALA A 40 -15.97 -16.84 9.11
CA ALA A 40 -14.59 -16.38 9.21
C ALA A 40 -14.41 -15.67 10.56
N THR A 41 -13.40 -16.07 11.34
CA THR A 41 -13.14 -15.51 12.68
C THR A 41 -11.65 -15.29 12.91
N ALA A 42 -11.31 -14.38 13.81
CA ALA A 42 -9.96 -14.25 14.34
C ALA A 42 -9.83 -15.05 15.65
N ALA A 43 -8.71 -15.74 15.84
CA ALA A 43 -8.44 -16.49 17.06
C ALA A 43 -6.96 -16.36 17.46
N PRO A 44 -6.63 -16.43 18.77
CA PRO A 44 -5.24 -16.50 19.21
C PRO A 44 -4.50 -17.70 18.58
N ALA A 45 -3.25 -17.47 18.21
CA ALA A 45 -2.35 -18.46 17.65
C ALA A 45 -0.92 -18.24 18.18
N GLU A 46 -0.02 -19.19 17.93
CA GLU A 46 1.39 -18.98 18.23
C GLU A 46 1.92 -17.81 17.40
N GLY A 47 2.49 -16.80 18.07
CA GLY A 47 3.02 -15.59 17.43
C GLY A 47 1.99 -14.51 17.08
N GLY A 48 0.72 -14.63 17.52
CA GLY A 48 -0.27 -13.56 17.33
C GLY A 48 -1.70 -14.09 17.20
N PHE A 49 -2.38 -13.69 16.13
CA PHE A 49 -3.77 -14.02 15.83
C PHE A 49 -3.88 -14.58 14.42
N ALA A 50 -4.50 -15.76 14.29
CA ALA A 50 -4.78 -16.39 13.01
C ALA A 50 -6.22 -16.12 12.57
N VAL A 51 -6.42 -16.08 11.26
CA VAL A 51 -7.76 -16.06 10.65
C VAL A 51 -8.19 -17.50 10.40
N LEU A 52 -9.38 -17.85 10.88
CA LEU A 52 -9.96 -19.19 10.77
C LEU A 52 -11.19 -19.15 9.86
N LEU A 53 -11.29 -20.13 8.96
CA LEU A 53 -12.48 -20.40 8.15
C LEU A 53 -13.09 -21.72 8.62
N ASP A 54 -14.30 -21.67 9.19
CA ASP A 54 -14.95 -22.81 9.85
C ASP A 54 -14.01 -23.56 10.82
N GLY A 55 -13.21 -22.78 11.58
CA GLY A 55 -12.23 -23.29 12.55
C GLY A 55 -10.88 -23.73 11.97
N ARG A 56 -10.67 -23.64 10.65
CA ARG A 56 -9.40 -23.99 10.00
C ARG A 56 -8.58 -22.74 9.68
N ALA A 57 -7.31 -22.72 10.08
CA ALA A 57 -6.44 -21.59 9.83
C ALA A 57 -6.20 -21.34 8.34
N VAL A 58 -6.36 -20.08 7.92
CA VAL A 58 -5.99 -19.59 6.60
C VAL A 58 -4.48 -19.66 6.44
N ARG A 59 -4.06 -20.04 5.24
CA ARG A 59 -2.66 -20.04 4.84
C ARG A 59 -2.44 -19.04 3.72
N THR A 60 -1.24 -18.49 3.69
CA THR A 60 -0.77 -17.68 2.57
C THR A 60 -0.65 -18.55 1.31
N PRO A 61 -0.59 -17.93 0.12
CA PRO A 61 -0.21 -18.63 -1.11
C PRO A 61 1.03 -19.48 -0.89
N GLY A 62 2.09 -18.96 -0.29
CA GLY A 62 3.33 -19.67 0.07
C GLY A 62 3.20 -20.80 1.12
N LYS A 63 1.98 -21.21 1.46
CA LYS A 63 1.64 -22.28 2.42
C LYS A 63 2.08 -22.00 3.86
N LYS A 64 2.45 -20.75 4.18
CA LYS A 64 2.75 -20.27 5.54
C LYS A 64 1.44 -19.96 6.28
N ALA A 65 1.48 -19.95 7.61
CA ALA A 65 0.30 -19.56 8.40
C ALA A 65 0.07 -18.04 8.28
N LEU A 66 -1.18 -17.63 8.03
CA LEU A 66 -1.57 -16.21 8.05
C LEU A 66 -1.79 -15.79 9.50
N VAL A 67 -0.71 -15.36 10.16
CA VAL A 67 -0.71 -14.88 11.55
C VAL A 67 -0.34 -13.40 11.57
N LEU A 68 -1.12 -12.62 12.30
CA LEU A 68 -0.94 -11.18 12.47
C LEU A 68 -0.69 -10.89 13.94
N ALA A 69 0.19 -9.93 14.25
CA ALA A 69 0.53 -9.58 15.64
C ALA A 69 -0.70 -9.05 16.42
N SER A 70 -1.54 -8.26 15.74
CA SER A 70 -2.70 -7.61 16.33
C SER A 70 -4.01 -8.37 16.08
N LYS A 71 -4.80 -8.45 17.16
CA LYS A 71 -6.16 -8.96 17.12
C LYS A 71 -7.04 -8.13 16.19
N ARG A 72 -6.91 -6.80 16.22
CA ARG A 72 -7.72 -5.87 15.43
C ARG A 72 -7.49 -6.10 13.94
N LEU A 73 -6.24 -6.29 13.51
CA LEU A 73 -5.93 -6.62 12.12
C LEU A 73 -6.46 -7.99 11.71
N ALA A 74 -6.33 -9.01 12.58
CA ALA A 74 -6.89 -10.33 12.30
C ALA A 74 -8.43 -10.31 12.18
N GLU A 75 -9.12 -9.53 13.01
CA GLU A 75 -10.56 -9.33 12.91
C GLU A 75 -10.96 -8.61 11.62
N ALA A 76 -10.20 -7.59 11.21
CA ALA A 76 -10.43 -6.88 9.95
C ALA A 76 -10.23 -7.80 8.74
N VAL A 77 -9.18 -8.62 8.73
CA VAL A 77 -8.98 -9.64 7.70
C VAL A 77 -10.12 -10.66 7.72
N ALA A 78 -10.51 -11.17 8.89
CA ALA A 78 -11.65 -12.08 9.00
C ALA A 78 -12.95 -11.46 8.45
N ALA A 79 -13.16 -10.15 8.62
CA ALA A 79 -14.28 -9.43 8.03
C ALA A 79 -14.21 -9.39 6.50
N GLU A 80 -13.03 -9.23 5.88
CA GLU A 80 -12.89 -9.33 4.41
C GLU A 80 -13.30 -10.70 3.88
N TRP A 81 -12.90 -11.77 4.58
CA TRP A 81 -13.32 -13.14 4.26
C TRP A 81 -14.83 -13.30 4.47
N ALA A 82 -15.39 -12.80 5.57
CA ALA A 82 -16.82 -12.87 5.83
C ALA A 82 -17.67 -12.15 4.76
N ALA A 83 -17.15 -11.08 4.16
CA ALA A 83 -17.81 -10.27 3.14
C ALA A 83 -17.85 -10.90 1.74
N GLN A 84 -17.15 -12.01 1.48
CA GLN A 84 -17.14 -12.63 0.14
C GLN A 84 -18.46 -13.32 -0.20
N GLU A 85 -19.06 -13.01 -1.33
CA GLU A 85 -20.36 -13.59 -1.74
C GLU A 85 -20.22 -14.51 -2.95
N GLY A 86 -20.58 -15.79 -2.77
CA GLY A 86 -20.58 -16.81 -3.84
C GLY A 86 -19.18 -17.25 -4.29
N VAL A 87 -18.29 -16.30 -4.59
CA VAL A 87 -16.89 -16.48 -4.98
C VAL A 87 -15.97 -15.66 -4.08
N ILE A 88 -14.73 -16.12 -3.95
CA ILE A 88 -13.66 -15.39 -3.24
C ILE A 88 -12.95 -14.53 -4.27
N ASN A 89 -13.06 -13.20 -4.12
CA ASN A 89 -12.49 -12.21 -5.02
C ASN A 89 -11.31 -11.48 -4.35
N PRO A 90 -10.05 -11.79 -4.70
CA PRO A 90 -8.88 -11.11 -4.12
C PRO A 90 -8.86 -9.59 -4.33
N ALA A 91 -9.54 -9.07 -5.37
CA ALA A 91 -9.61 -7.64 -5.63
C ALA A 91 -10.36 -6.87 -4.52
N THR A 92 -11.25 -7.54 -3.79
CA THR A 92 -12.00 -6.96 -2.66
C THR A 92 -11.41 -7.35 -1.29
N MET A 93 -10.20 -7.92 -1.27
CA MET A 93 -9.52 -8.39 -0.05
C MET A 93 -8.12 -7.76 0.12
N PRO A 94 -8.00 -6.43 0.11
CA PRO A 94 -6.70 -5.75 0.17
C PRO A 94 -5.89 -6.07 1.44
N LEU A 95 -6.49 -6.16 2.63
CA LEU A 95 -5.75 -6.52 3.86
C LEU A 95 -5.15 -7.92 3.74
N THR A 96 -5.96 -8.88 3.25
CA THR A 96 -5.48 -10.25 3.01
C THR A 96 -4.33 -10.27 2.01
N ARG A 97 -4.42 -9.49 0.91
CA ARG A 97 -3.35 -9.39 -0.08
C ARG A 97 -2.07 -8.82 0.50
N ILE A 98 -2.14 -7.72 1.25
CA ILE A 98 -0.98 -7.08 1.87
C ILE A 98 -0.34 -8.01 2.91
N ALA A 99 -1.14 -8.65 3.76
CA ALA A 99 -0.64 -9.61 4.76
C ALA A 99 0.05 -10.82 4.12
N ASN A 100 -0.51 -11.38 3.05
CA ASN A 100 0.12 -12.46 2.30
C ASN A 100 1.46 -12.02 1.70
N ALA A 101 1.50 -10.84 1.06
CA ALA A 101 2.74 -10.30 0.49
C ALA A 101 3.81 -10.09 1.56
N ALA A 102 3.42 -9.62 2.74
CA ALA A 102 4.32 -9.43 3.87
C ALA A 102 4.97 -10.75 4.32
N ILE A 103 4.16 -11.79 4.55
CA ILE A 103 4.59 -13.08 5.08
C ILE A 103 5.38 -13.91 4.05
N ASP A 104 4.93 -13.90 2.79
CA ASP A 104 5.55 -14.71 1.74
C ASP A 104 6.78 -14.05 1.13
N GLY A 105 6.83 -12.71 1.06
CA GLY A 105 7.82 -12.00 0.26
C GLY A 105 8.62 -10.94 1.00
N VAL A 106 7.95 -10.02 1.71
CA VAL A 106 8.63 -8.82 2.26
C VAL A 106 9.52 -9.18 3.44
N ALA A 107 9.09 -10.09 4.33
CA ALA A 107 9.89 -10.47 5.49
C ALA A 107 11.27 -11.04 5.10
N GLU A 108 11.37 -11.78 3.99
CA GLU A 108 12.63 -12.36 3.50
C GLU A 108 13.45 -11.37 2.65
N ARG A 109 12.82 -10.34 2.11
CA ARG A 109 13.42 -9.35 1.19
C ARG A 109 13.31 -7.92 1.71
N PHE A 110 13.30 -7.75 3.02
CA PHE A 110 13.04 -6.47 3.68
C PHE A 110 13.94 -5.36 3.13
N ALA A 111 15.24 -5.61 3.06
CA ALA A 111 16.22 -4.63 2.58
C ALA A 111 15.92 -4.16 1.16
N ALA A 112 15.58 -5.09 0.25
CA ALA A 112 15.28 -4.76 -1.14
C ALA A 112 14.00 -3.92 -1.27
N VAL A 113 12.94 -4.27 -0.52
CA VAL A 113 11.68 -3.50 -0.53
C VAL A 113 11.90 -2.12 0.08
N ALA A 114 12.70 -2.01 1.14
CA ALA A 114 13.02 -0.72 1.73
C ALA A 114 13.89 0.14 0.80
N ASP A 115 14.81 -0.46 0.04
CA ASP A 115 15.59 0.24 -0.98
C ASP A 115 14.69 0.75 -2.12
N GLU A 116 13.71 -0.04 -2.55
CA GLU A 116 12.71 0.38 -3.56
C GLU A 116 11.89 1.58 -3.06
N ILE A 117 11.37 1.55 -1.83
CA ILE A 117 10.64 2.68 -1.25
C ILE A 117 11.55 3.91 -1.12
N ALA A 118 12.80 3.75 -0.70
CA ALA A 118 13.75 4.86 -0.62
C ALA A 118 14.07 5.45 -2.00
N ALA A 119 14.10 4.63 -3.05
CA ALA A 119 14.27 5.10 -4.43
C ALA A 119 13.09 5.98 -4.87
N TYR A 120 11.86 5.68 -4.44
CA TYR A 120 10.71 6.58 -4.64
C TYR A 120 10.92 7.94 -3.98
N ALA A 121 11.49 8.00 -2.77
CA ALA A 121 11.80 9.28 -2.12
C ALA A 121 12.81 10.13 -2.95
N GLY A 122 13.66 9.48 -3.75
CA GLY A 122 14.57 10.14 -4.69
C GLY A 122 13.88 10.79 -5.90
N ASN A 123 12.65 10.37 -6.23
CA ASN A 123 11.85 10.86 -7.35
C ASN A 123 10.38 11.05 -6.93
N ASP A 124 10.16 11.59 -5.73
CA ASP A 124 8.85 11.63 -5.10
C ASP A 124 7.89 12.58 -5.84
N ALA A 125 6.62 12.19 -6.01
CA ALA A 125 5.62 12.98 -6.70
C ALA A 125 5.52 14.42 -6.16
N LEU A 126 5.66 14.60 -4.85
CA LEU A 126 5.57 15.93 -4.20
C LEU A 126 6.71 16.86 -4.61
N CYS A 127 7.82 16.35 -5.16
CA CYS A 127 8.93 17.17 -5.62
C CYS A 127 8.69 17.77 -7.02
N TYR A 128 7.71 17.27 -7.77
CA TYR A 128 7.43 17.71 -9.14
C TYR A 128 6.20 18.62 -9.19
N ARG A 129 6.44 19.92 -9.35
CA ARG A 129 5.42 20.95 -9.25
C ARG A 129 4.88 21.37 -10.62
N ALA A 130 3.60 21.72 -10.64
CA ALA A 130 3.01 22.45 -11.75
C ALA A 130 3.65 23.84 -11.85
N GLY A 131 3.87 24.31 -13.08
CA GLY A 131 4.25 25.70 -13.33
C GLY A 131 3.05 26.64 -13.48
N GLU A 132 1.89 26.08 -13.83
CA GLU A 132 0.64 26.77 -14.10
C GLU A 132 -0.55 25.80 -14.03
N PRO A 133 -1.80 26.27 -13.85
CA PRO A 133 -2.19 27.64 -13.53
C PRO A 133 -1.83 28.02 -12.08
N ALA A 134 -1.70 29.33 -11.79
CA ALA A 134 -1.26 29.82 -10.47
C ALA A 134 -2.05 29.24 -9.29
N ARG A 135 -3.37 29.05 -9.43
CA ARG A 135 -4.22 28.45 -8.40
C ARG A 135 -3.86 26.99 -8.09
N LEU A 136 -3.45 26.22 -9.09
CA LEU A 136 -2.97 24.85 -8.88
C LEU A 136 -1.63 24.86 -8.14
N VAL A 137 -0.72 25.75 -8.54
CA VAL A 137 0.57 25.95 -7.86
C VAL A 137 0.36 26.31 -6.38
N GLU A 138 -0.53 27.25 -6.08
CA GLU A 138 -0.90 27.64 -4.71
C GLU A 138 -1.46 26.45 -3.91
N ARG A 139 -2.32 25.63 -4.51
CA ARG A 139 -2.92 24.45 -3.86
C ARG A 139 -1.88 23.37 -3.56
N GLN A 140 -1.02 23.05 -4.53
CA GLN A 140 0.11 22.12 -4.35
C GLN A 140 1.05 22.63 -3.26
N THR A 141 1.41 23.91 -3.29
CA THR A 141 2.27 24.55 -2.28
C THR A 141 1.69 24.42 -0.87
N ALA A 142 0.40 24.76 -0.71
CA ALA A 142 -0.27 24.71 0.58
C ALA A 142 -0.36 23.29 1.17
N LEU A 143 -0.52 22.26 0.32
CA LEU A 143 -0.64 20.88 0.76
C LEU A 143 0.71 20.19 0.95
N TRP A 144 1.67 20.42 0.06
CA TRP A 144 2.89 19.59 -0.03
C TRP A 144 4.09 20.19 0.69
N ASP A 145 4.22 21.52 0.75
CA ASP A 145 5.40 22.17 1.34
C ASP A 145 5.56 21.84 2.83
N PRO A 146 4.51 21.93 3.68
CA PRO A 146 4.65 21.57 5.09
C PRO A 146 5.14 20.13 5.28
N ILE A 147 4.69 19.21 4.43
CA ILE A 147 5.01 17.78 4.50
C ILE A 147 6.48 17.54 4.13
N LEU A 148 6.96 18.15 3.04
CA LEU A 148 8.36 18.03 2.60
C LEU A 148 9.33 18.73 3.55
N GLU A 149 8.97 19.89 4.07
CA GLU A 149 9.81 20.62 5.03
C GLU A 149 9.98 19.87 6.34
N GLU A 150 8.89 19.35 6.89
CA GLU A 150 8.92 18.59 8.13
C GLU A 150 9.67 17.27 7.95
N THR A 151 9.35 16.51 6.89
CA THR A 151 10.01 15.24 6.61
C THR A 151 11.49 15.44 6.30
N GLY A 152 11.83 16.45 5.49
CA GLY A 152 13.22 16.82 5.22
C GLY A 152 13.97 17.14 6.50
N ARG A 153 13.39 17.97 7.38
CA ARG A 153 13.99 18.33 8.67
C ARG A 153 14.21 17.12 9.56
N ALA A 154 13.24 16.21 9.65
CA ALA A 154 13.34 14.97 10.43
C ALA A 154 14.46 14.06 9.91
N LEU A 155 14.71 14.06 8.59
CA LEU A 155 15.76 13.30 7.92
C LEU A 155 17.10 14.05 7.82
N GLY A 156 17.20 15.26 8.38
CA GLY A 156 18.43 16.06 8.39
C GLY A 156 18.77 16.74 7.06
N GLY A 157 17.79 16.98 6.18
CA GLY A 157 17.99 17.58 4.86
C GLY A 157 16.81 18.42 4.36
N ARG A 158 16.80 18.69 3.06
CA ARG A 158 15.70 19.37 2.35
C ARG A 158 15.51 18.72 1.00
N PHE A 159 14.27 18.51 0.60
CA PHE A 159 13.94 18.05 -0.75
C PHE A 159 14.21 19.16 -1.77
N VAL A 160 14.72 18.77 -2.93
CA VAL A 160 14.86 19.64 -4.10
C VAL A 160 13.57 19.56 -4.88
N LEU A 161 12.97 20.72 -5.16
CA LEU A 161 11.76 20.83 -5.96
C LEU A 161 12.13 21.05 -7.43
N ALA A 162 11.34 20.45 -8.32
CA ALA A 162 11.40 20.61 -9.75
C ALA A 162 10.11 21.25 -10.27
N CYS A 163 10.22 22.03 -11.33
CA CYS A 163 9.09 22.47 -12.14
C CYS A 163 9.32 22.02 -13.58
N GLY A 164 8.33 21.34 -14.17
CA GLY A 164 8.43 20.76 -15.51
C GLY A 164 9.04 19.36 -15.54
N LEU A 165 9.54 18.95 -16.71
CA LEU A 165 9.93 17.55 -17.00
C LEU A 165 11.38 17.19 -16.65
N MET A 166 12.18 18.15 -16.20
CA MET A 166 13.59 17.90 -15.92
C MET A 166 13.75 17.20 -14.56
N PRO A 167 14.32 15.97 -14.51
CA PRO A 167 14.51 15.26 -13.26
C PRO A 167 15.47 16.02 -12.33
N VAL A 168 15.17 16.01 -11.04
CA VAL A 168 16.07 16.52 -10.00
C VAL A 168 16.62 15.36 -9.18
N VAL A 169 17.90 15.47 -8.82
CA VAL A 169 18.55 14.47 -7.96
C VAL A 169 18.44 14.95 -6.52
N GLN A 170 17.81 14.13 -5.66
CA GLN A 170 17.74 14.41 -4.23
C GLN A 170 19.11 14.25 -3.56
N PRO A 171 19.40 14.99 -2.48
CA PRO A 171 20.65 14.83 -1.75
C PRO A 171 20.83 13.40 -1.25
N ALA A 172 21.96 12.76 -1.55
CA ALA A 172 22.23 11.39 -1.12
C ALA A 172 22.06 11.16 0.40
N PRO A 173 22.48 12.09 1.30
CA PRO A 173 22.21 11.95 2.73
C PRO A 173 20.72 11.93 3.09
N LEU A 174 19.88 12.65 2.35
CA LEU A 174 18.43 12.69 2.58
C LEU A 174 17.81 11.33 2.23
N VAL A 175 18.17 10.75 1.08
CA VAL A 175 17.69 9.43 0.64
C VAL A 175 18.20 8.32 1.59
N ALA A 176 19.45 8.41 2.02
CA ALA A 176 20.01 7.48 3.02
C ALA A 176 19.30 7.60 4.37
N GLY A 177 19.00 8.83 4.82
CA GLY A 177 18.21 9.08 6.03
C GLY A 177 16.81 8.49 5.92
N PHE A 178 16.15 8.67 4.76
CA PHE A 178 14.84 8.07 4.49
C PHE A 178 14.91 6.55 4.57
N ARG A 179 15.90 5.93 3.92
CA ARG A 179 16.11 4.48 3.95
C ARG A 179 16.32 3.96 5.36
N ALA A 180 17.12 4.65 6.17
CA ALA A 180 17.36 4.30 7.56
C ALA A 180 16.08 4.42 8.41
N ALA A 181 15.24 5.42 8.14
CA ALA A 181 13.96 5.60 8.83
C ALA A 181 12.97 4.44 8.59
N LEU A 182 13.16 3.64 7.53
CA LEU A 182 12.33 2.47 7.25
C LEU A 182 12.67 1.24 8.12
N GLU A 183 13.86 1.18 8.70
CA GLU A 183 14.33 0.02 9.50
C GLU A 183 13.53 -0.20 10.79
N ARG A 184 12.76 0.80 11.25
CA ARG A 184 11.92 0.66 12.44
C ARG A 184 10.62 -0.09 12.20
N PHE A 185 10.23 -0.28 10.94
CA PHE A 185 8.96 -0.90 10.58
C PHE A 185 9.13 -2.41 10.43
N SER A 186 8.09 -3.15 10.81
CA SER A 186 7.97 -4.58 10.55
C SER A 186 7.80 -4.88 9.05
N GLY A 187 7.96 -6.14 8.65
CA GLY A 187 7.72 -6.57 7.27
C GLY A 187 6.26 -6.34 6.81
N LEU A 188 5.30 -6.35 7.73
CA LEU A 188 3.90 -6.05 7.42
C LEU A 188 3.69 -4.56 7.18
N GLU A 189 4.25 -3.71 8.03
CA GLU A 189 4.21 -2.25 7.85
C GLU A 189 4.98 -1.82 6.59
N LEU A 190 6.10 -2.46 6.28
CA LEU A 190 6.86 -2.18 5.06
C LEU A 190 6.05 -2.55 3.79
N ALA A 191 5.29 -3.65 3.83
CA ALA A 191 4.37 -4.00 2.75
C ALA A 191 3.28 -2.92 2.58
N ALA A 192 2.69 -2.45 3.68
CA ALA A 192 1.70 -1.38 3.66
C ALA A 192 2.29 -0.04 3.17
N LEU A 193 3.51 0.33 3.61
CA LEU A 193 4.24 1.50 3.13
C LEU A 193 4.49 1.43 1.62
N SER A 194 4.88 0.28 1.09
CA SER A 194 5.06 0.06 -0.35
C SER A 194 3.74 0.26 -1.11
N THR A 195 2.63 -0.28 -0.59
CA THR A 195 1.29 -0.08 -1.17
C THR A 195 0.91 1.40 -1.20
N VAL A 196 1.05 2.13 -0.08
CA VAL A 196 0.74 3.57 -0.02
C VAL A 196 1.63 4.36 -0.98
N THR A 197 2.93 4.07 -1.00
CA THR A 197 3.90 4.73 -1.89
C THR A 197 3.50 4.54 -3.36
N SER A 198 3.13 3.32 -3.74
CA SER A 198 2.74 2.99 -5.11
C SER A 198 1.42 3.63 -5.53
N LEU A 199 0.43 3.69 -4.62
CA LEU A 199 -0.88 4.27 -4.90
C LEU A 199 -0.85 5.80 -4.98
N THR A 200 0.01 6.44 -4.19
CA THR A 200 0.12 7.90 -4.10
C THR A 200 1.25 8.48 -4.96
N GLY A 201 2.19 7.64 -5.40
CA GLY A 201 3.44 8.08 -6.04
C GLY A 201 4.41 8.75 -5.06
N SER A 202 4.17 8.69 -3.75
CA SER A 202 4.95 9.41 -2.75
C SER A 202 5.34 8.54 -1.56
N ALA A 203 6.64 8.33 -1.40
CA ALA A 203 7.21 7.69 -0.22
C ALA A 203 7.15 8.65 0.99
N VAL A 204 7.24 9.96 0.75
CA VAL A 204 7.12 11.00 1.78
C VAL A 204 5.74 10.97 2.44
N LEU A 205 4.67 10.88 1.65
CA LEU A 205 3.31 10.75 2.17
C LEU A 205 3.11 9.43 2.93
N ALA A 206 3.65 8.32 2.41
CA ALA A 206 3.60 7.02 3.08
C ALA A 206 4.27 7.06 4.46
N LEU A 207 5.46 7.66 4.54
CA LEU A 207 6.19 7.81 5.80
C LEU A 207 5.43 8.71 6.78
N ALA A 208 4.89 9.84 6.33
CA ALA A 208 4.12 10.74 7.18
C ALA A 208 2.84 10.08 7.73
N LEU A 209 2.21 9.19 6.95
CA LEU A 209 1.08 8.37 7.41
C LEU A 209 1.52 7.38 8.48
N ALA A 210 2.60 6.64 8.23
CA ALA A 210 3.10 5.62 9.14
C ALA A 210 3.60 6.20 10.47
N GLU A 211 4.09 7.43 10.46
CA GLU A 211 4.48 8.16 11.68
C GLU A 211 3.30 8.85 12.39
N GLY A 212 2.08 8.71 11.88
CA GLY A 212 0.89 9.34 12.45
C GLY A 212 0.88 10.87 12.33
N ARG A 213 1.75 11.47 11.52
CA ARG A 213 1.82 12.93 11.30
C ARG A 213 0.67 13.42 10.42
N LEU A 214 0.17 12.58 9.52
CA LEU A 214 -0.99 12.86 8.68
C LEU A 214 -2.05 11.77 8.83
N THR A 215 -3.32 12.18 8.74
CA THR A 215 -4.43 11.23 8.66
C THR A 215 -4.50 10.60 7.27
N ALA A 216 -5.14 9.43 7.18
CA ALA A 216 -5.39 8.75 5.90
C ALA A 216 -6.08 9.66 4.87
N ASP A 217 -7.10 10.43 5.29
CA ASP A 217 -7.80 11.38 4.42
C ASP A 217 -6.88 12.52 3.97
N ALA A 218 -6.07 13.09 4.87
CA ALA A 218 -5.14 14.16 4.51
C ALA A 218 -4.10 13.69 3.48
N VAL A 219 -3.58 12.47 3.64
CA VAL A 219 -2.67 11.84 2.68
C VAL A 219 -3.36 11.60 1.34
N TRP A 220 -4.58 11.07 1.35
CA TRP A 220 -5.34 10.82 0.13
C TRP A 220 -5.62 12.10 -0.66
N THR A 221 -6.02 13.18 0.04
CA THR A 221 -6.22 14.50 -0.55
C THR A 221 -4.92 15.10 -1.09
N ALA A 222 -3.82 15.01 -0.34
CA ALA A 222 -2.53 15.51 -0.80
C ALA A 222 -2.05 14.77 -2.05
N ALA A 223 -2.20 13.44 -2.09
CA ALA A 223 -1.75 12.61 -3.21
C ALA A 223 -2.50 12.89 -4.52
N HIS A 224 -3.78 13.29 -4.45
CA HIS A 224 -4.66 13.42 -5.62
C HIS A 224 -5.08 14.86 -5.91
N VAL A 225 -4.31 15.85 -5.44
CA VAL A 225 -4.62 17.28 -5.63
C VAL A 225 -4.77 17.65 -7.10
N ASP A 226 -3.98 17.03 -7.98
CA ASP A 226 -4.01 17.30 -9.42
C ASP A 226 -5.26 16.70 -10.07
N GLU A 227 -5.61 15.45 -9.74
CA GLU A 227 -6.85 14.83 -10.20
C GLU A 227 -8.09 15.56 -9.68
N ASP A 228 -8.08 15.99 -8.42
CA ASP A 228 -9.17 16.77 -7.82
C ASP A 228 -9.34 18.11 -8.53
N TRP A 229 -8.23 18.81 -8.80
CA TRP A 229 -8.27 20.05 -9.57
C TRP A 229 -8.84 19.83 -10.98
N ASN A 230 -8.39 18.78 -11.68
CA ASN A 230 -8.85 18.48 -13.03
C ASN A 230 -10.35 18.13 -13.06
N ALA A 231 -10.83 17.34 -12.09
CA ALA A 231 -12.24 17.01 -11.95
C ALA A 231 -13.09 18.25 -11.64
N GLU A 232 -12.60 19.19 -10.82
CA GLU A 232 -13.27 20.46 -10.55
C GLU A 232 -13.39 21.33 -11.83
N GLN A 233 -12.40 21.28 -12.73
CA GLN A 233 -12.41 22.08 -13.97
C GLN A 233 -13.28 21.47 -15.08
N TRP A 234 -13.29 20.14 -15.21
CA TRP A 234 -13.85 19.46 -16.38
C TRP A 234 -14.95 18.44 -16.07
N GLY A 235 -15.31 18.28 -14.79
CA GLY A 235 -16.28 17.31 -14.32
C GLY A 235 -15.67 15.94 -14.06
N GLU A 236 -16.37 15.14 -13.26
CA GLU A 236 -15.97 13.77 -12.95
C GLU A 236 -16.33 12.79 -14.07
N ASP A 237 -15.42 11.87 -14.36
CA ASP A 237 -15.68 10.71 -15.20
C ASP A 237 -16.06 9.49 -14.34
N ALA A 238 -17.16 8.80 -14.69
CA ALA A 238 -17.69 7.70 -13.90
C ALA A 238 -16.71 6.53 -13.78
N GLU A 239 -15.91 6.28 -14.82
CA GLU A 239 -14.88 5.23 -14.78
C GLU A 239 -13.69 5.66 -13.90
N ALA A 240 -13.24 6.91 -14.00
CA ALA A 240 -12.24 7.46 -13.09
C ALA A 240 -12.67 7.37 -11.62
N THR A 241 -13.93 7.69 -11.29
CA THR A 241 -14.49 7.57 -9.94
C THR A 241 -14.48 6.13 -9.44
N ARG A 242 -14.84 5.16 -10.29
CA ARG A 242 -14.82 3.73 -9.96
C ARG A 242 -13.41 3.23 -9.66
N VAL A 243 -12.44 3.57 -10.52
CA VAL A 243 -11.02 3.23 -10.32
C VAL A 243 -10.49 3.86 -9.04
N ARG A 244 -10.84 5.12 -8.78
CA ARG A 244 -10.43 5.84 -7.58
C ARG A 244 -10.98 5.21 -6.30
N ALA A 245 -12.24 4.78 -6.29
CA ALA A 245 -12.83 4.08 -5.16
C ALA A 245 -12.12 2.74 -4.87
N ALA A 246 -11.74 1.99 -5.90
CA ALA A 246 -10.97 0.75 -5.73
C ALA A 246 -9.57 1.02 -5.15
N LYS A 247 -8.86 2.03 -5.67
CA LYS A 247 -7.57 2.47 -5.11
C LYS A 247 -7.71 2.94 -3.67
N ARG A 248 -8.80 3.65 -3.34
CA ARG A 248 -9.08 4.14 -1.99
C ARG A 248 -9.26 2.98 -1.00
N ALA A 249 -10.01 1.94 -1.37
CA ALA A 249 -10.17 0.77 -0.52
C ALA A 249 -8.84 0.05 -0.23
N GLU A 250 -7.96 -0.04 -1.23
CA GLU A 250 -6.61 -0.61 -1.05
C GLU A 250 -5.71 0.29 -0.18
N PHE A 251 -5.81 1.60 -0.35
CA PHE A 251 -5.11 2.58 0.48
C PHE A 251 -5.58 2.52 1.94
N ASP A 252 -6.89 2.48 2.20
CA ASP A 252 -7.45 2.44 3.56
C ASP A 252 -7.04 1.15 4.29
N ALA A 253 -6.93 0.03 3.57
CA ALA A 253 -6.41 -1.21 4.12
C ALA A 253 -4.93 -1.08 4.55
N ALA A 254 -4.09 -0.48 3.71
CA ALA A 254 -2.70 -0.21 4.07
C ALA A 254 -2.60 0.79 5.24
N ALA A 255 -3.42 1.85 5.25
CA ALA A 255 -3.49 2.82 6.34
C ALA A 255 -3.90 2.17 7.67
N LEU A 256 -4.84 1.22 7.65
CA LEU A 256 -5.25 0.47 8.84
C LEU A 256 -4.07 -0.33 9.43
N ILE A 257 -3.26 -0.96 8.59
CA ILE A 257 -2.06 -1.70 9.01
C ILE A 257 -1.06 -0.75 9.68
N LEU A 258 -0.78 0.40 9.05
CA LEU A 258 0.18 1.37 9.58
C LEU A 258 -0.28 2.03 10.88
N ALA A 259 -1.58 2.28 11.03
CA ALA A 259 -2.14 2.85 12.25
C ALA A 259 -2.11 1.88 13.43
N ASP A 260 -2.10 0.57 13.16
CA ASP A 260 -2.13 -0.47 14.19
C ASP A 260 -0.71 -0.85 14.67
N GLY A 261 0.30 -0.82 13.79
CA GLY A 261 1.69 -1.09 14.14
C GLY A 261 2.32 -0.07 15.11
N GLY A 262 1.86 1.18 15.09
CA GLY A 262 2.29 2.21 16.05
C GLY A 262 1.84 1.97 17.50
N ALA A 263 0.87 1.09 17.75
CA ALA A 263 0.33 0.84 19.09
C ALA A 263 1.16 -0.15 19.91
N GLU A 264 2.03 -0.95 19.29
CA GLU A 264 2.89 -1.94 19.98
C GLU A 264 4.23 -1.35 20.46
N ALA A 265 4.65 -0.18 19.96
CA ALA A 265 5.89 0.47 20.43
C ALA A 265 5.78 1.08 21.85
N ASP A 266 4.57 1.20 22.38
CA ASP A 266 4.27 1.80 23.69
C ASP A 266 3.79 0.76 24.75
N ALA A 267 3.89 -0.54 24.47
CA ALA A 267 3.49 -1.64 25.37
C ALA A 267 4.68 -2.51 25.82
#